data_AF-A0A484G059-F1
#
_entry.id   AF-A0A484G059-F1
#
_cell.length_a   1.000
_cell.length_b   1.000
_cell.length_c   1.000
_cell.angle_alpha   90.00
_cell.angle_beta   90.00
_cell.angle_gamma   90.00
#
_symmetry.space_group_name_H-M   'P 1'
#
loop_
_entity.id
_entity.type
_entity.pdbx_description
1 polymer ?
#
loop_
_entity_poly.entity_id
_entity_poly.type
_entity_poly.pdbx_seq_one_letter_code
_entity_poly.pdbx_strand_id
1 'polypeptide(L)'
;MWSSALRGRSEWTPAVRAFPRSTLQLRESRLEGHDIALPFPQQDRTLRILLLAPGDLGAPATEQRVDRLLHLQGGQDIAVIILIDPTNQIRNPMEGFMKLQIELLSIDIPLFPLTAASNLPSLLATLTPQAPAPQPTSSPITLLQHMVSGLPLSEHKANLLSELGRTPSAIAALSDTEAGRARMAELLGSAETARVLLFLADERLVDILLQWP
;
A
#
# COMPACT_ATOMS: atom_id res chain seq x y z
N MET A 1 -8.12 4.88 15.22
CA MET A 1 -7.90 6.34 15.32
C MET A 1 -8.50 7.02 14.09
N TRP A 2 -8.87 8.29 14.20
CA TRP A 2 -9.27 9.13 13.07
C TRP A 2 -8.49 10.44 13.06
N SER A 3 -8.22 11.00 11.89
CA SER A 3 -7.37 12.17 11.69
C SER A 3 -8.07 13.45 12.13
N SER A 4 -7.41 14.27 12.95
CA SER A 4 -7.91 15.60 13.34
C SER A 4 -8.19 16.52 12.14
N ALA A 5 -7.53 16.28 11.00
CA ALA A 5 -7.78 17.00 9.75
C ALA A 5 -9.23 16.83 9.24
N LEU A 6 -9.94 15.77 9.64
CA LEU A 6 -11.35 15.58 9.27
C LEU A 6 -12.27 16.66 9.84
N ARG A 7 -11.87 17.37 10.90
CA ARG A 7 -12.63 18.51 11.43
C ARG A 7 -12.71 19.67 10.44
N GLY A 8 -11.72 19.82 9.57
CA GLY A 8 -11.71 20.84 8.52
C GLY A 8 -12.52 20.48 7.27
N ARG A 9 -13.04 19.24 7.18
CA ARG A 9 -13.76 18.74 6.00
C ARG A 9 -15.24 18.64 6.30
N SER A 10 -15.99 19.64 5.84
CA SER A 10 -17.43 19.81 6.12
C SER A 10 -18.26 18.56 5.80
N GLU A 11 -17.93 17.88 4.71
CA GLU A 11 -18.53 16.66 4.17
C GLU A 11 -18.47 15.49 5.17
N TRP A 12 -17.42 15.47 5.99
CA TRP A 12 -17.17 14.43 6.99
C TRP A 12 -17.63 14.81 8.40
N THR A 13 -18.19 16.02 8.59
CA THR A 13 -18.74 16.45 9.88
C THR A 13 -19.77 15.46 10.47
N PRO A 14 -20.70 14.88 9.68
CA PRO A 14 -21.61 13.86 10.20
C PRO A 14 -20.90 12.62 10.74
N ALA A 15 -19.82 12.18 10.09
CA ALA A 15 -19.00 11.06 10.54
C ALA A 15 -18.30 11.38 11.88
N VAL A 16 -17.67 12.56 11.96
CA VAL A 16 -16.99 13.03 13.17
C VAL A 16 -17.95 13.08 14.37
N ARG A 17 -19.21 13.51 14.15
CA ARG A 17 -20.26 13.50 15.18
C ARG A 17 -20.75 12.10 15.54
N ALA A 18 -20.65 11.14 14.62
CA ALA A 18 -21.08 9.76 14.82
C ALA A 18 -20.02 8.90 15.54
N PHE A 19 -18.72 9.19 15.40
CA PHE A 19 -17.65 8.39 16.02
C PHE A 19 -17.81 8.16 17.53
N PRO A 20 -18.16 9.16 18.37
CA PRO A 20 -18.32 8.95 19.81
C PRO A 20 -19.47 7.98 20.17
N ARG A 21 -20.43 7.79 19.26
CA ARG A 21 -21.58 6.90 19.44
C ARG A 21 -21.33 5.51 18.85
N SER A 22 -20.19 5.31 18.18
CA SER A 22 -19.84 4.05 17.55
C SER A 22 -19.21 3.07 18.54
N THR A 23 -19.35 1.78 18.24
CA THR A 23 -18.73 0.68 19.02
C THR A 23 -17.21 0.61 18.85
N LEU A 24 -16.66 1.27 17.82
CA LEU A 24 -15.23 1.23 17.47
C LEU A 24 -14.34 2.06 18.41
N GLN A 25 -14.92 2.89 19.29
CA GLN A 25 -14.21 3.77 20.22
C GLN A 25 -13.05 4.56 19.56
N LEU A 26 -13.27 5.04 18.33
CA LEU A 26 -12.21 5.71 17.57
C LEU A 26 -11.78 7.01 18.25
N ARG A 27 -10.50 7.08 18.62
CA ARG A 27 -9.87 8.28 19.17
C ARG A 27 -9.36 9.18 18.05
N GLU A 28 -9.52 10.48 18.24
CA GLU A 28 -8.89 11.49 17.40
C GLU A 28 -7.38 11.46 17.59
N SER A 29 -6.63 11.59 16.49
CA SER A 29 -5.17 11.67 16.49
C SER A 29 -4.68 12.48 15.29
N ARG A 30 -3.41 12.89 15.32
CA ARG A 30 -2.74 13.42 14.13
C ARG A 30 -2.24 12.24 13.30
N LEU A 31 -2.89 11.97 12.18
CA LEU A 31 -2.51 10.93 11.24
C LEU A 31 -1.84 11.58 10.02
N GLU A 32 -0.71 11.01 9.58
CA GLU A 32 -0.01 11.45 8.38
C GLU A 32 -0.27 10.49 7.22
N GLY A 33 -0.72 11.03 6.09
CA GLY A 33 -0.95 10.26 4.86
C GLY A 33 -2.27 9.48 4.79
N HIS A 34 -3.08 9.43 5.86
CA HIS A 34 -4.37 8.72 5.88
C HIS A 34 -5.36 9.37 6.87
N ASP A 35 -6.65 9.04 6.71
CA ASP A 35 -7.73 9.66 7.47
C ASP A 35 -8.25 8.79 8.63
N ILE A 36 -8.21 7.46 8.48
CA ILE A 36 -8.60 6.51 9.53
C ILE A 36 -7.52 5.44 9.65
N ALA A 37 -7.17 5.08 10.87
CA ALA A 37 -6.34 3.93 11.21
C ALA A 37 -7.15 2.94 12.04
N LEU A 38 -7.48 1.78 11.48
CA LEU A 38 -8.19 0.70 12.16
C LEU A 38 -7.21 -0.42 12.52
N PRO A 39 -6.86 -0.60 13.81
CA PRO A 39 -6.00 -1.70 14.20
C PRO A 39 -6.73 -3.05 14.06
N PHE A 40 -6.04 -4.07 13.58
CA PHE A 40 -6.46 -5.47 13.68
C PHE A 40 -5.92 -6.02 15.00
N PRO A 41 -6.76 -6.20 16.05
CA PRO A 41 -6.28 -6.43 17.42
C PRO A 41 -5.44 -7.70 17.59
N GLN A 42 -5.61 -8.67 16.68
CA GLN A 42 -5.01 -10.00 16.77
C GLN A 42 -3.74 -10.15 15.90
N GLN A 43 -3.36 -9.13 15.13
CA GLN A 43 -2.39 -9.30 14.04
C GLN A 43 -1.28 -8.26 13.97
N ASP A 44 -1.21 -7.33 14.94
CA ASP A 44 -0.27 -6.20 14.93
C ASP A 44 -0.24 -5.44 13.58
N ARG A 45 -1.40 -5.41 12.91
CA ARG A 45 -1.63 -4.77 11.62
C ARG A 45 -2.59 -3.62 11.79
N THR A 46 -2.53 -2.66 10.89
CA THR A 46 -3.44 -1.50 10.89
C THR A 46 -3.92 -1.21 9.49
N LEU A 47 -5.23 -1.33 9.28
CA LEU A 47 -5.89 -0.87 8.06
C LEU A 47 -5.90 0.66 8.03
N ARG A 48 -5.26 1.25 7.03
CA ARG A 48 -5.18 2.69 6.78
C ARG A 48 -6.14 3.06 5.67
N ILE A 49 -6.98 4.05 5.95
CA ILE A 49 -8.07 4.40 5.04
C ILE A 49 -7.98 5.86 4.69
N LEU A 50 -8.06 6.14 3.39
CA LEU A 50 -8.25 7.47 2.85
C LEU A 50 -9.74 7.73 2.65
N LEU A 51 -10.22 8.87 3.12
CA LEU A 51 -11.60 9.31 2.93
C LEU A 51 -11.64 10.37 1.83
N LEU A 52 -12.45 10.15 0.80
CA LEU A 52 -12.63 11.07 -0.33
C LEU A 52 -14.07 11.56 -0.43
N ALA A 53 -14.23 12.85 -0.70
CA ALA A 53 -15.49 13.45 -1.09
C ALA A 53 -15.45 13.76 -2.61
N PRO A 54 -16.61 13.97 -3.26
CA PRO A 54 -16.65 14.26 -4.70
C PRO A 54 -15.83 15.51 -5.11
N GLY A 55 -15.66 16.46 -4.20
CA GLY A 55 -14.84 17.66 -4.40
C GLY A 55 -13.33 17.38 -4.45
N ASP A 56 -12.87 16.26 -3.88
CA ASP A 56 -11.45 15.89 -3.88
C ASP A 56 -11.01 15.30 -5.22
N LEU A 57 -11.95 14.86 -6.06
CA LEU A 57 -11.65 14.16 -7.31
C LEU A 57 -11.04 15.08 -8.36
N GLY A 58 -9.97 14.59 -9.01
CA GLY A 58 -9.19 15.31 -10.01
C GLY A 58 -8.30 16.43 -9.44
N ALA A 59 -8.16 16.53 -8.12
CA ALA A 59 -7.21 17.44 -7.50
C ALA A 59 -5.81 16.77 -7.42
N PRO A 60 -4.73 17.45 -7.82
CA PRO A 60 -3.37 16.89 -7.71
C PRO A 60 -2.99 16.49 -6.28
N ALA A 61 -3.50 17.21 -5.29
CA ALA A 61 -3.31 16.88 -3.88
C ALA A 61 -3.94 15.52 -3.51
N THR A 62 -5.02 15.11 -4.17
CA THR A 62 -5.67 13.82 -3.94
C THR A 62 -4.86 12.69 -4.55
N GLU A 63 -4.35 12.87 -5.76
CA GLU A 63 -3.45 11.91 -6.41
C GLU A 63 -2.22 11.67 -5.54
N GLN A 64 -1.58 12.73 -5.04
CA GLN A 64 -0.44 12.63 -4.13
C GLN A 64 -0.79 11.89 -2.83
N ARG A 65 -2.01 12.04 -2.31
CA ARG A 65 -2.46 11.33 -1.10
C ARG A 65 -2.70 9.85 -1.37
N VAL A 66 -3.26 9.49 -2.53
CA VAL A 66 -3.43 8.09 -2.96
C VAL A 66 -2.06 7.44 -3.19
N ASP A 67 -1.15 8.14 -3.87
CA ASP A 67 0.21 7.65 -4.11
C ASP A 67 0.98 7.46 -2.81
N ARG A 68 0.91 8.43 -1.88
CA ARG A 68 1.50 8.27 -0.55
C ARG A 68 0.90 7.09 0.21
N LEU A 69 -0.41 6.86 0.10
CA LEU A 69 -1.07 5.70 0.72
C LEU A 69 -0.51 4.38 0.18
N LEU A 70 -0.24 4.28 -1.11
CA LEU A 70 0.35 3.09 -1.74
C LEU A 70 1.75 2.78 -1.23
N HIS A 71 2.55 3.81 -1.02
CA HIS A 71 3.91 3.62 -0.53
C HIS A 71 3.95 3.29 0.98
N LEU A 72 2.85 3.46 1.72
CA LEU A 72 2.77 3.05 3.12
C LEU A 72 2.70 1.51 3.21
N GLN A 73 3.69 0.92 3.88
CA GLN A 73 3.77 -0.53 4.12
C GLN A 73 3.67 -1.39 2.84
N GLY A 74 4.16 -0.88 1.71
CA GLY A 74 4.18 -1.62 0.44
C GLY A 74 2.79 -1.91 -0.13
N GLY A 75 1.83 -1.01 0.10
CA GLY A 75 0.46 -1.13 -0.42
C GLY A 75 -0.41 -2.11 0.34
N GLN A 76 0.06 -2.62 1.49
CA GLN A 76 -0.71 -3.54 2.32
C GLN A 76 -1.60 -2.80 3.32
N ASP A 77 -2.75 -3.39 3.62
CA ASP A 77 -3.68 -2.87 4.64
C ASP A 77 -4.09 -1.43 4.37
N ILE A 78 -4.44 -1.14 3.12
CA ILE A 78 -4.95 0.16 2.70
C ILE A 78 -6.33 0.02 2.07
N ALA A 79 -7.12 1.08 2.17
CA ALA A 79 -8.40 1.21 1.48
C ALA A 79 -8.73 2.67 1.20
N VAL A 80 -9.61 2.89 0.23
CA VAL A 80 -10.22 4.19 -0.05
C VAL A 80 -11.73 4.07 0.20
N ILE A 81 -12.29 5.02 0.94
CA ILE A 81 -13.74 5.18 1.07
C ILE A 81 -14.12 6.51 0.43
N ILE A 82 -15.05 6.47 -0.50
CA ILE A 82 -15.54 7.67 -1.18
C ILE A 82 -17.01 7.93 -0.85
N LEU A 83 -17.30 9.18 -0.47
CA LEU A 83 -18.65 9.66 -0.22
C LEU A 83 -19.38 9.85 -1.56
N ILE A 84 -20.43 9.07 -1.76
CA ILE A 84 -21.38 9.15 -2.88
C ILE A 84 -22.72 9.63 -2.31
N ASP A 85 -22.72 10.84 -1.76
CA ASP A 85 -23.93 11.43 -1.20
C ASP A 85 -24.81 11.98 -2.33
N PRO A 86 -26.00 11.40 -2.59
CA PRO A 86 -26.88 11.85 -3.66
C PRO A 86 -27.54 13.21 -3.39
N THR A 87 -27.44 13.72 -2.16
CA THR A 87 -28.12 14.94 -1.72
C THR A 87 -27.31 16.21 -1.94
N ASN A 88 -25.99 16.10 -2.15
CA ASN A 88 -25.09 17.26 -2.30
C ASN A 88 -24.59 17.37 -3.76
N GLN A 89 -25.45 17.90 -4.63
CA GLN A 89 -25.40 17.78 -6.10
C GLN A 89 -24.47 18.77 -6.82
N ILE A 90 -23.25 19.03 -6.34
CA ILE A 90 -22.31 19.91 -7.08
C ILE A 90 -21.67 19.20 -8.29
N ARG A 91 -21.50 17.88 -8.20
CA ARG A 91 -21.00 16.99 -9.27
C ARG A 91 -21.76 15.67 -9.21
N ASN A 92 -21.87 14.94 -10.32
CA ASN A 92 -22.43 13.59 -10.32
C ASN A 92 -21.52 12.65 -9.49
N PRO A 93 -21.92 12.26 -8.26
CA PRO A 93 -21.04 11.52 -7.37
C PRO A 93 -20.73 10.11 -7.90
N MET A 94 -21.67 9.55 -8.68
CA MET A 94 -21.49 8.25 -9.33
C MET A 94 -20.47 8.33 -10.48
N GLU A 95 -20.48 9.40 -11.26
CA GLU A 95 -19.47 9.61 -12.31
C GLU A 95 -18.07 9.72 -11.70
N GLY A 96 -17.94 10.46 -10.60
CA GLY A 96 -16.70 10.58 -9.86
C GLY A 96 -16.20 9.25 -9.30
N PHE A 97 -17.09 8.45 -8.71
CA PHE A 97 -16.80 7.10 -8.26
C PHE A 97 -16.29 6.22 -9.41
N MET A 98 -16.98 6.20 -10.54
CA MET A 98 -16.60 5.38 -11.71
C MET A 98 -15.23 5.79 -12.27
N LYS A 99 -14.93 7.10 -12.35
CA LYS A 99 -13.61 7.58 -12.79
C LYS A 99 -12.51 7.14 -11.84
N LEU A 100 -12.70 7.34 -10.54
CA LEU A 100 -11.73 6.91 -9.54
C LEU A 100 -11.54 5.38 -9.57
N GLN A 101 -12.62 4.62 -9.77
CA GLN A 101 -12.52 3.16 -9.90
C GLN A 101 -11.66 2.78 -11.09
N ILE A 102 -11.80 3.45 -12.24
CA ILE A 102 -10.97 3.23 -13.43
C ILE A 102 -9.49 3.59 -13.17
N GLU A 103 -9.24 4.73 -12.51
CA GLU A 103 -7.89 5.17 -12.15
C GLU A 103 -7.20 4.18 -11.21
N LEU A 104 -7.96 3.57 -10.30
CA LEU A 104 -7.47 2.56 -9.39
C LEU A 104 -7.44 1.14 -10.00
N LEU A 105 -7.89 0.90 -11.25
CA LEU A 105 -7.87 -0.48 -11.80
C LEU A 105 -6.46 -1.07 -11.91
N SER A 106 -5.45 -0.25 -12.13
CA SER A 106 -4.05 -0.68 -12.21
C SER A 106 -3.41 -0.91 -10.84
N ILE A 107 -4.14 -0.62 -9.76
CA ILE A 107 -3.61 -0.54 -8.41
C ILE A 107 -4.56 -1.31 -7.49
N ASP A 108 -4.09 -2.35 -6.80
CA ASP A 108 -4.95 -3.25 -6.02
C ASP A 108 -5.41 -2.63 -4.67
N ILE A 109 -6.04 -1.44 -4.71
CA ILE A 109 -6.64 -0.78 -3.55
C ILE A 109 -8.16 -0.99 -3.55
N PRO A 110 -8.72 -1.57 -2.47
CA PRO A 110 -10.15 -1.61 -2.27
C PRO A 110 -10.79 -0.21 -2.21
N LEU A 111 -11.74 0.04 -3.09
CA LEU A 111 -12.55 1.26 -3.12
C LEU A 111 -13.98 0.97 -2.64
N PHE A 112 -14.40 1.62 -1.55
CA PHE A 112 -15.73 1.45 -0.97
C PHE A 112 -16.61 2.69 -1.17
N PRO A 113 -17.81 2.54 -1.75
CA PRO A 113 -18.78 3.61 -1.81
C PRO A 113 -19.45 3.82 -0.44
N LEU A 114 -19.63 5.06 -0.04
CA LEU A 114 -20.37 5.44 1.17
C LEU A 114 -21.48 6.42 0.81
N THR A 115 -22.73 6.05 1.04
CA THR A 115 -23.90 6.87 0.63
C THR A 115 -24.21 8.03 1.58
N ALA A 116 -23.69 7.99 2.82
CA ALA A 116 -23.82 9.07 3.79
C ALA A 116 -22.67 9.04 4.79
N ALA A 117 -22.06 10.19 5.08
CA ALA A 117 -20.92 10.27 6.00
C ALA A 117 -21.24 9.75 7.41
N SER A 118 -22.49 9.89 7.88
CA SER A 118 -22.95 9.34 9.17
C SER A 118 -22.87 7.82 9.25
N ASN A 119 -22.86 7.12 8.12
CA ASN A 119 -22.80 5.65 8.05
C ASN A 119 -21.36 5.13 8.09
N LEU A 120 -20.35 6.02 8.05
CA LEU A 120 -18.94 5.63 8.07
C LEU A 120 -18.61 4.69 9.24
N PRO A 121 -19.02 4.94 10.50
CA PRO A 121 -18.66 4.04 11.59
C PRO A 121 -19.20 2.61 11.41
N SER A 122 -20.38 2.45 10.82
CA SER A 122 -20.96 1.13 10.53
C SER A 122 -20.17 0.40 9.45
N LEU A 123 -19.76 1.10 8.38
CA LEU A 123 -18.88 0.54 7.35
C LEU A 123 -17.51 0.15 7.93
N LEU A 124 -16.92 1.02 8.75
CA LEU A 124 -15.65 0.71 9.42
C LEU A 124 -15.78 -0.54 10.29
N ALA A 125 -16.91 -0.75 10.98
CA ALA A 125 -17.14 -1.95 11.77
C ALA A 125 -17.20 -3.22 10.91
N THR A 126 -17.74 -3.16 9.69
CA THR A 126 -17.71 -4.31 8.75
C THR A 126 -16.32 -4.55 8.17
N LEU A 127 -15.49 -3.50 8.06
CA LEU A 127 -14.08 -3.57 7.65
C LEU A 127 -13.14 -3.96 8.79
N THR A 128 -13.68 -4.14 10.00
CA THR A 128 -12.95 -4.66 11.17
C THR A 128 -13.20 -6.16 11.40
N PRO A 129 -13.18 -7.07 10.41
CA PRO A 129 -13.34 -8.49 10.71
C PRO A 129 -12.03 -9.04 11.28
N GLN A 130 -12.14 -10.23 11.85
CA GLN A 130 -11.05 -11.19 12.03
C GLN A 130 -10.43 -11.57 10.67
N ALA A 131 -9.95 -10.57 9.92
CA ALA A 131 -9.34 -10.76 8.61
C ALA A 131 -8.25 -11.80 8.81
N PRO A 132 -8.22 -12.95 8.10
CA PRO A 132 -7.08 -13.83 8.17
C PRO A 132 -5.81 -13.02 7.87
N ALA A 133 -4.70 -13.39 8.50
CA ALA A 133 -3.40 -12.78 8.22
C ALA A 133 -3.24 -12.74 6.69
N PRO A 134 -2.71 -11.65 6.11
CA PRO A 134 -2.57 -11.60 4.67
C PRO A 134 -1.64 -12.77 4.34
N GLN A 135 -2.11 -13.74 3.57
CA GLN A 135 -1.17 -14.69 3.01
C GLN A 135 -0.23 -13.85 2.15
N PRO A 136 1.10 -13.97 2.31
CA PRO A 136 2.03 -13.27 1.46
C PRO A 136 1.66 -13.62 0.01
N THR A 137 1.14 -12.65 -0.74
CA THR A 137 0.62 -12.82 -2.10
C THR A 137 1.71 -13.25 -3.07
N SER A 138 2.97 -13.03 -2.67
CA SER A 138 4.16 -13.61 -3.27
C SER A 138 4.96 -14.31 -2.18
N SER A 139 5.30 -15.59 -2.37
CA SER A 139 6.32 -16.21 -1.51
C SER A 139 7.62 -15.38 -1.61
N PRO A 140 8.44 -15.30 -0.55
CA PRO A 140 9.75 -14.63 -0.63
C PRO A 140 10.59 -15.13 -1.82
N ILE A 141 10.42 -16.40 -2.21
CA ILE A 141 11.02 -17.01 -3.39
C ILE A 141 10.57 -16.31 -4.67
N THR A 142 9.29 -15.99 -4.80
CA THR A 142 8.74 -15.27 -5.98
C THR A 142 9.40 -13.91 -6.15
N LEU A 143 9.65 -13.17 -5.07
CA LEU A 143 10.40 -11.91 -5.15
C LEU A 143 11.84 -12.13 -5.62
N LEU A 144 12.52 -13.16 -5.11
CA LEU A 144 13.87 -13.53 -5.54
C LEU A 144 13.92 -13.96 -7.02
N GLN A 145 12.86 -14.54 -7.57
CA GLN A 145 12.79 -14.87 -8.99
C GLN A 145 12.89 -13.63 -9.88
N HIS A 146 12.45 -12.48 -9.40
CA HIS A 146 12.47 -11.21 -10.13
C HIS A 146 13.69 -10.34 -9.84
N MET A 147 14.59 -10.77 -8.94
CA MET A 147 15.85 -10.07 -8.66
C MET A 147 16.92 -10.30 -9.75
N VAL A 148 16.54 -10.20 -11.01
CA VAL A 148 17.41 -10.50 -12.16
C VAL A 148 16.99 -9.65 -13.34
N SER A 149 17.95 -9.15 -14.11
CA SER A 149 17.62 -8.41 -15.33
C SER A 149 17.12 -9.36 -16.41
N GLY A 150 15.95 -9.05 -16.99
CA GLY A 150 15.31 -9.83 -18.05
C GLY A 150 14.38 -10.92 -17.52
N LEU A 151 14.45 -12.13 -18.09
CA LEU A 151 13.56 -13.24 -17.70
C LEU A 151 13.75 -13.66 -16.23
N PRO A 152 12.67 -13.89 -15.48
CA PRO A 152 12.76 -14.33 -14.08
C PRO A 152 13.62 -15.59 -13.91
N LEU A 153 14.29 -15.72 -12.76
CA LEU A 153 14.96 -16.96 -12.39
C LEU A 153 13.93 -18.09 -12.26
N SER A 154 14.36 -19.31 -12.55
CA SER A 154 13.54 -20.47 -12.23
C SER A 154 13.33 -20.59 -10.72
N GLU A 155 12.25 -21.23 -10.30
CA GLU A 155 11.93 -21.43 -8.88
C GLU A 155 13.09 -22.12 -8.14
N HIS A 156 13.72 -23.11 -8.76
CA HIS A 156 14.90 -23.79 -8.21
C HIS A 156 16.05 -22.81 -7.93
N LYS A 157 16.30 -21.87 -8.83
CA LYS A 157 17.41 -20.91 -8.71
C LYS A 157 17.12 -19.82 -7.70
N ALA A 158 15.86 -19.37 -7.61
CA ALA A 158 15.44 -18.48 -6.54
C ALA A 158 15.50 -19.17 -5.16
N ASN A 159 15.20 -20.46 -5.08
CA ASN A 159 15.41 -21.24 -3.86
C ASN A 159 16.90 -21.29 -3.47
N LEU A 160 17.82 -21.57 -4.41
CA LEU A 160 19.26 -21.52 -4.13
C LEU A 160 19.73 -20.12 -3.69
N LEU A 161 19.20 -19.07 -4.30
CA LEU A 161 19.49 -17.70 -3.89
C LEU A 161 18.99 -17.42 -2.46
N SER A 162 17.84 -17.97 -2.09
CA SER A 162 17.27 -17.82 -0.74
C SER A 162 18.12 -18.45 0.38
N GLU A 163 18.96 -19.44 0.03
CA GLU A 163 19.93 -20.03 0.98
C GLU A 163 21.03 -19.03 1.35
N LEU A 164 21.37 -18.11 0.46
CA LEU A 164 22.34 -17.04 0.71
C LEU A 164 21.74 -15.87 1.48
N GLY A 165 20.47 -15.55 1.21
CA GLY A 165 19.79 -14.44 1.87
C GLY A 165 18.28 -14.52 1.66
N ARG A 166 17.53 -14.41 2.76
CA ARG A 166 16.06 -14.51 2.74
C ARG A 166 15.35 -13.21 2.32
N THR A 167 16.11 -12.14 2.10
CA THR A 167 15.58 -10.82 1.73
C THR A 167 16.40 -10.21 0.59
N PRO A 168 15.80 -9.37 -0.27
CA PRO A 168 16.53 -8.65 -1.31
C PRO A 168 17.72 -7.84 -0.79
N SER A 169 17.58 -7.21 0.37
CA SER A 169 18.66 -6.46 1.03
C SER A 169 19.84 -7.35 1.44
N ALA A 170 19.60 -8.57 1.91
CA ALA A 170 20.67 -9.50 2.26
C ALA A 170 21.44 -9.95 1.01
N ILE A 171 20.74 -10.22 -0.09
CA ILE A 171 21.35 -10.55 -1.38
C ILE A 171 22.15 -9.36 -1.93
N ALA A 172 21.61 -8.14 -1.82
CA ALA A 172 22.31 -6.92 -2.23
C ALA A 172 23.57 -6.65 -1.40
N ALA A 173 23.59 -6.98 -0.11
CA ALA A 173 24.79 -6.84 0.71
C ALA A 173 25.86 -7.89 0.34
N LEU A 174 25.44 -9.11 -0.01
CA LEU A 174 26.36 -10.14 -0.48
C LEU A 174 27.01 -9.77 -1.82
N SER A 175 26.26 -9.10 -2.71
CA SER A 175 26.79 -8.63 -4.00
C SER A 175 27.87 -7.56 -3.88
N ASP A 176 28.01 -6.90 -2.72
CA ASP A 176 29.11 -5.97 -2.48
C ASP A 176 30.45 -6.65 -2.23
N THR A 177 30.42 -7.90 -1.79
CA THR A 177 31.62 -8.63 -1.41
C THR A 177 32.07 -9.56 -2.53
N GLU A 178 33.38 -9.65 -2.75
CA GLU A 178 33.95 -10.59 -3.72
C GLU A 178 33.60 -12.05 -3.36
N ALA A 179 33.63 -12.38 -2.07
CA ALA A 179 33.22 -13.69 -1.55
C ALA A 179 31.73 -13.98 -1.81
N GLY A 180 30.83 -13.00 -1.64
CA GLY A 180 29.41 -13.16 -1.92
C GLY A 180 29.10 -13.31 -3.40
N ARG A 181 29.80 -12.57 -4.28
CA ARG A 181 29.72 -12.77 -5.75
C ARG A 181 30.19 -14.15 -6.17
N ALA A 182 31.30 -14.62 -5.61
CA ALA A 182 31.82 -15.96 -5.89
C ALA A 182 30.81 -17.03 -5.46
N ARG A 183 30.19 -16.89 -4.29
CA ARG A 183 29.17 -17.83 -3.79
C ARG A 183 27.90 -17.83 -4.63
N MET A 184 27.46 -16.66 -5.12
CA MET A 184 26.35 -16.56 -6.06
C MET A 184 26.67 -17.24 -7.40
N ALA A 185 27.89 -17.07 -7.92
CA ALA A 185 28.35 -17.72 -9.15
C ALA A 185 28.42 -19.25 -9.03
N GLU A 186 28.79 -19.76 -7.86
CA GLU A 186 28.81 -21.20 -7.56
C GLU A 186 27.40 -21.81 -7.57
N LEU A 187 26.39 -21.08 -7.07
CA LEU A 187 25.02 -21.58 -6.97
C LEU A 187 24.18 -21.38 -8.23
N LEU A 188 24.28 -20.20 -8.87
CA LEU A 188 23.45 -19.84 -10.02
C LEU A 188 24.16 -20.08 -11.36
N GLY A 189 25.49 -20.14 -11.36
CA GLY A 189 26.29 -20.08 -12.57
C GLY A 189 26.52 -18.64 -13.05
N SER A 190 27.65 -18.45 -13.74
CA SER A 190 28.16 -17.12 -14.12
C SER A 190 27.17 -16.25 -14.90
N ALA A 191 26.39 -16.85 -15.81
CA ALA A 191 25.45 -16.12 -16.66
C ALA A 191 24.29 -15.49 -15.87
N GLU A 192 23.74 -16.20 -14.89
CA GLU A 192 22.61 -15.68 -14.09
C GLU A 192 23.09 -14.79 -12.96
N THR A 193 24.23 -15.10 -12.36
CA THR A 193 24.87 -14.18 -11.42
C THR A 193 25.13 -12.82 -12.05
N ALA A 194 25.64 -12.77 -13.29
CA ALA A 194 25.84 -11.51 -14.00
C ALA A 194 24.54 -10.71 -14.14
N ARG A 195 23.41 -11.38 -14.42
CA ARG A 195 22.10 -10.73 -14.57
C ARG A 195 21.50 -10.27 -13.24
N VAL A 196 21.74 -11.00 -12.14
CA VAL A 196 21.37 -10.57 -10.78
C VAL A 196 22.18 -9.35 -10.37
N LEU A 197 23.50 -9.36 -10.62
CA LEU A 197 24.37 -8.23 -10.33
C LEU A 197 24.01 -7.00 -11.16
N LEU A 198 23.61 -7.18 -12.42
CA LEU A 198 23.16 -6.09 -13.28
C LEU A 198 21.88 -5.45 -12.76
N PHE A 199 20.91 -6.25 -12.33
CA PHE A 199 19.68 -5.78 -11.68
C PHE A 199 19.98 -4.97 -10.43
N LEU A 200 20.82 -5.51 -9.54
CA LEU A 200 21.19 -4.84 -8.29
C LEU A 200 21.96 -3.53 -8.53
N ALA A 201 22.76 -3.45 -9.59
CA ALA A 201 23.45 -2.22 -9.96
C ALA A 201 22.48 -1.15 -10.48
N ASP A 202 21.46 -1.54 -11.25
CA ASP A 202 20.44 -0.64 -11.78
C ASP A 202 19.53 -0.07 -10.67
N GLU A 203 19.02 -0.92 -9.78
CA GLU A 203 18.21 -0.50 -8.62
C GLU A 203 18.95 0.47 -7.69
N ARG A 204 20.26 0.28 -7.51
CA ARG A 204 21.10 1.21 -6.72
C ARG A 204 21.24 2.58 -7.38
N LEU A 205 21.27 2.63 -8.71
CA LEU A 205 21.31 3.90 -9.43
C LEU A 205 19.98 4.65 -9.27
N VAL A 206 18.85 3.93 -9.20
CA VAL A 206 17.53 4.51 -8.93
C VAL A 206 17.47 5.09 -7.51
N ASP A 207 17.95 4.37 -6.50
CA ASP A 207 17.99 4.85 -5.11
C ASP A 207 18.86 6.11 -4.93
N ILE A 208 19.99 6.21 -5.65
CA ILE A 208 20.87 7.39 -5.61
C ILE A 208 20.21 8.60 -6.31
N LEU A 209 19.49 8.37 -7.41
CA LEU A 209 18.80 9.43 -8.15
C LEU A 209 17.57 9.97 -7.42
N LEU A 210 16.97 9.19 -6.51
CA LEU A 210 15.85 9.60 -5.65
C LEU A 210 16.30 10.34 -4.37
N GLN A 211 17.60 10.48 -4.13
CA GLN A 211 18.16 11.14 -2.93
C GLN A 211 18.67 12.58 -3.16
N TRP A 212 18.34 13.24 -4.28
CA TRP A 212 18.67 14.66 -4.46
C TRP A 212 17.62 15.57 -3.79
N PRO A 213 18.02 16.61 -3.02
CA PRO A 213 17.12 17.54 -2.32
C PRO A 213 16.17 18.33 -3.23
#